data_AF-A0A8H5ZA55-F1
#
_entry.id   AF-A0A8H5ZA55-F1
#
_cell.length_a   1.000
_cell.length_b   1.000
_cell.length_c   1.000
_cell.angle_alpha   90.00
_cell.angle_beta   90.00
_cell.angle_gamma   90.00
#
_symmetry.space_group_name_H-M   'P 1'
#
loop_
_entity.id
_entity.type
_entity.pdbx_description
1 polymer ?
#
loop_
_entity_poly.entity_id
_entity_poly.type
_entity_poly.pdbx_seq_one_letter_code
_entity_poly.pdbx_strand_id
1 'polypeptide(L)'
;MFVSVSHSSNLASLQAGKHMGKVVMSVTPDMMVPVIAMPKQLSFRPDSSYMIMGGLGGIGRSPCKKFVEHGAKSLIILSRNAGGTKGSQQFLNKLYRAGCAATVVSCDVSYESQVKALMKSYKAELPPIRGVIYADMVLEMRQFAPRFRAAGAFIHLADHDLDFFIIPSSLVGVSGSASQANYTAKGTFQDALAKHRREEHLTAVSIDLGMATSVGDVVQNKGVAERLT
;
A
#
# COMPACT_ATOMS: atom_id res chain seq x y z
N MET A 1 -25.89 6.75 0.94
CA MET A 1 -26.62 5.59 0.38
C MET A 1 -27.50 6.14 -0.72
N PHE A 2 -27.10 6.00 -1.99
CA PHE A 2 -27.97 6.37 -3.11
C PHE A 2 -28.59 5.07 -3.62
N VAL A 3 -29.91 4.98 -3.52
CA VAL A 3 -30.66 3.84 -4.04
C VAL A 3 -30.80 4.07 -5.54
N SER A 4 -30.11 3.26 -6.35
CA SER A 4 -30.37 3.22 -7.79
C SER A 4 -31.55 2.28 -8.00
N VAL A 5 -32.62 2.82 -8.56
CA VAL A 5 -33.89 2.11 -8.67
C VAL A 5 -34.09 1.84 -10.14
N SER A 6 -34.05 0.58 -10.53
CA SER A 6 -34.22 0.12 -11.90
C SER A 6 -35.68 0.17 -12.38
N HIS A 7 -36.47 1.15 -11.93
CA HIS A 7 -37.78 1.45 -12.48
C HIS A 7 -37.60 2.58 -13.50
N SER A 8 -37.07 2.22 -14.67
CA SER A 8 -36.71 3.13 -15.78
C SER A 8 -37.88 4.01 -16.24
N SER A 9 -39.12 3.61 -16.01
CA SER A 9 -40.32 4.35 -16.41
C SER A 9 -40.53 5.68 -15.66
N ASN A 10 -40.16 5.75 -14.37
CA ASN A 10 -40.40 6.92 -13.54
C ASN A 10 -39.33 8.01 -13.73
N LEU A 11 -38.06 7.62 -13.88
CA LEU A 11 -36.96 8.55 -14.17
C LEU A 11 -37.08 9.13 -15.59
N ALA A 12 -37.49 8.33 -16.57
CA ALA A 12 -37.75 8.81 -17.93
C ALA A 12 -38.93 9.79 -17.98
N SER A 13 -40.00 9.54 -17.20
CA SER A 13 -41.13 10.48 -17.07
C SER A 13 -40.75 11.77 -16.35
N LEU A 14 -39.79 11.71 -15.40
CA LEU A 14 -39.18 12.87 -14.75
C LEU A 14 -38.38 13.71 -15.76
N GLN A 15 -37.50 13.08 -16.54
CA GLN A 15 -36.70 13.74 -17.56
C GLN A 15 -37.55 14.34 -18.69
N ALA A 16 -38.65 13.70 -19.07
CA ALA A 16 -39.55 14.18 -20.11
C ALA A 16 -40.48 15.32 -19.65
N GLY A 17 -40.42 15.74 -18.38
CA GLY A 17 -41.27 16.81 -17.83
C GLY A 17 -42.76 16.49 -17.83
N LYS A 18 -43.13 15.20 -17.90
CA LYS A 18 -44.53 14.74 -18.02
C LYS A 18 -45.25 14.62 -16.69
N HIS A 19 -44.69 15.12 -15.60
CA HIS A 19 -45.31 15.09 -14.27
C HIS A 19 -45.88 16.47 -13.91
N MET A 20 -47.09 16.49 -13.35
CA MET A 20 -47.58 17.63 -12.57
C MET A 20 -47.49 17.28 -11.08
N GLY A 21 -46.84 18.14 -10.30
CA GLY A 21 -46.65 17.92 -8.87
C GLY A 21 -45.41 17.08 -8.52
N LYS A 22 -45.40 16.52 -7.30
CA LYS A 22 -44.24 15.83 -6.71
C LYS A 22 -44.23 14.35 -7.08
N VAL A 23 -43.14 13.89 -7.69
CA VAL A 23 -42.88 12.46 -7.87
C VAL A 23 -42.26 11.91 -6.59
N VAL A 24 -42.93 10.95 -5.97
CA VAL A 24 -42.48 10.29 -4.74
C VAL A 24 -42.15 8.84 -5.06
N MET A 25 -40.95 8.41 -4.68
CA MET A 25 -40.59 7.01 -4.74
C MET A 25 -40.79 6.37 -3.36
N SER A 26 -41.69 5.38 -3.30
CA SER A 26 -41.91 4.59 -2.09
C SER A 26 -41.06 3.33 -2.14
N VAL A 27 -40.39 3.03 -1.04
CA VAL A 27 -39.63 1.79 -0.86
C VAL A 27 -40.42 0.91 0.10
N THR A 28 -40.78 -0.29 -0.33
CA THR A 28 -41.44 -1.28 0.54
C THR A 28 -40.39 -2.20 1.17
N PRO A 29 -40.66 -2.82 2.34
CA PRO A 29 -39.68 -3.66 3.05
C PRO A 29 -39.16 -4.87 2.25
N ASP A 30 -39.93 -5.31 1.25
CA ASP A 30 -39.64 -6.42 0.35
C ASP A 30 -38.96 -5.98 -0.96
N MET A 31 -38.77 -4.67 -1.17
CA MET A 31 -38.17 -4.14 -2.39
C MET A 31 -36.67 -4.39 -2.41
N MET A 32 -36.22 -5.28 -3.30
CA MET A 32 -34.80 -5.50 -3.58
C MET A 32 -34.27 -4.40 -4.51
N VAL A 33 -33.24 -3.67 -4.04
CA VAL A 33 -32.59 -2.59 -4.79
C VAL A 33 -31.10 -2.88 -4.96
N PRO A 34 -30.52 -2.64 -6.15
CA PRO A 34 -29.08 -2.78 -6.33
C PRO A 34 -28.35 -1.74 -5.49
N VAL A 35 -27.56 -2.21 -4.53
CA VAL A 35 -26.69 -1.36 -3.71
C VAL A 35 -25.43 -1.07 -4.50
N ILE A 36 -25.27 0.18 -4.93
CA ILE A 36 -23.96 0.67 -5.39
C ILE A 36 -23.16 1.04 -4.14
N ALA A 37 -22.26 0.16 -3.74
CA ALA A 37 -21.31 0.46 -2.68
C ALA A 37 -20.41 1.61 -3.15
N MET A 38 -20.62 2.81 -2.60
CA MET A 38 -19.68 3.90 -2.85
C MET A 38 -18.37 3.57 -2.12
N PRO A 39 -17.23 3.56 -2.81
CA PRO A 39 -15.96 3.31 -2.14
C PRO A 39 -15.75 4.37 -1.07
N LYS A 40 -15.43 3.94 0.16
CA LYS A 40 -15.01 4.86 1.22
C LYS A 40 -13.87 5.71 0.67
N GLN A 41 -13.98 7.03 0.80
CA GLN A 41 -12.87 7.91 0.49
C GLN A 41 -11.72 7.60 1.44
N LEU A 42 -10.55 7.29 0.87
CA LEU A 42 -9.34 7.07 1.64
C LEU A 42 -8.98 8.38 2.36
N SER A 43 -8.76 8.32 3.67
CA SER A 43 -8.30 9.46 4.45
C SER A 43 -7.33 8.97 5.51
N PHE A 44 -6.20 9.66 5.63
CA PHE A 44 -5.18 9.37 6.61
C PHE A 44 -5.30 10.33 7.79
N ARG A 45 -5.13 9.78 8.99
CA ARG A 45 -5.10 10.55 10.23
C ARG A 45 -3.88 11.49 10.22
N PRO A 46 -4.05 12.80 10.49
CA PRO A 46 -2.97 13.76 10.47
C PRO A 46 -2.04 13.68 11.69
N ASP A 47 -2.49 13.05 12.77
CA ASP A 47 -1.80 12.81 14.03
C ASP A 47 -1.13 11.42 14.08
N SER A 48 -0.85 10.83 12.91
CA SER A 48 -0.28 9.49 12.79
C SER A 48 0.83 9.45 11.74
N SER A 49 1.74 8.49 11.90
CA SER A 49 2.84 8.24 10.98
C SER A 49 2.59 6.99 10.13
N TYR A 50 3.08 7.03 8.89
CA TYR A 50 2.98 5.90 7.96
C TYR A 50 4.37 5.50 7.49
N MET A 51 4.70 4.23 7.65
CA MET A 51 6.03 3.69 7.36
C MET A 51 6.06 3.00 6.00
N ILE A 52 7.02 3.37 5.15
CA ILE A 52 7.21 2.79 3.82
C ILE A 52 8.64 2.31 3.67
N MET A 53 8.82 1.01 3.54
CA MET A 53 10.10 0.40 3.19
C MET A 53 10.33 0.54 1.70
N GLY A 54 11.51 1.03 1.30
CA GLY A 54 11.80 1.28 -0.12
C GLY A 54 11.02 2.48 -0.69
N GLY A 55 10.49 3.38 0.15
CA GLY A 55 9.69 4.54 -0.26
C GLY A 55 10.40 5.55 -1.16
N LEU A 56 11.73 5.47 -1.29
CA LEU A 56 12.53 6.27 -2.23
C LEU A 56 12.70 5.61 -3.62
N GLY A 57 12.36 4.33 -3.76
CA GLY A 57 12.42 3.58 -5.01
C GLY A 57 11.28 3.90 -5.98
N GLY A 58 11.36 3.41 -7.22
CA GLY A 58 10.39 3.74 -8.27
C GLY A 58 8.94 3.47 -7.87
N ILE A 59 8.66 2.25 -7.39
CA ILE A 59 7.31 1.85 -6.95
C ILE A 59 6.94 2.50 -5.61
N GLY A 60 7.87 2.55 -4.65
CA GLY A 60 7.61 3.06 -3.30
C GLY A 60 7.27 4.55 -3.21
N ARG A 61 7.62 5.37 -4.21
CA ARG A 61 7.22 6.78 -4.26
C ARG A 61 5.73 7.00 -4.50
N SER A 62 5.09 6.08 -5.23
CA SER A 62 3.66 6.16 -5.57
C SER A 62 2.77 6.19 -4.32
N PRO A 63 2.88 5.23 -3.38
CA PRO A 63 2.07 5.28 -2.16
C PRO A 63 2.40 6.48 -1.29
N CYS A 64 3.67 6.89 -1.17
CA CYS A 64 4.04 8.11 -0.45
C CYS A 64 3.27 9.34 -0.97
N LYS A 65 3.22 9.54 -2.30
CA LYS A 65 2.45 10.63 -2.90
C LYS A 65 0.96 10.51 -2.60
N LYS A 66 0.39 9.31 -2.76
CA LYS A 66 -1.03 9.06 -2.51
C LYS A 66 -1.40 9.31 -1.05
N PHE A 67 -0.51 8.96 -0.12
CA PHE A 67 -0.75 9.18 1.31
C PHE A 67 -0.86 10.66 1.63
N VAL A 68 0.05 11.48 1.11
CA VAL A 68 0.00 12.94 1.29
C VAL A 68 -1.25 13.55 0.65
N GLU A 69 -1.60 13.11 -0.57
CA GLU A 69 -2.84 13.55 -1.24
C GLU A 69 -4.11 13.25 -0.44
N HIS A 70 -4.10 12.24 0.43
CA HIS A 70 -5.24 11.82 1.25
C HIS A 70 -5.07 12.21 2.73
N GLY A 71 -4.17 13.15 3.04
CA GLY A 71 -4.11 13.81 4.34
C GLY A 71 -2.98 13.37 5.28
N ALA A 72 -2.12 12.43 4.88
CA ALA A 72 -0.99 12.02 5.73
C ALA A 72 -0.04 13.20 5.96
N LYS A 73 0.33 13.42 7.23
CA LYS A 73 1.24 14.51 7.64
C LYS A 73 2.63 14.04 8.02
N SER A 74 2.79 12.76 8.37
CA SER A 74 4.06 12.17 8.76
C SER A 74 4.32 10.87 8.00
N LEU A 75 5.45 10.81 7.29
CA LEU A 75 5.95 9.60 6.63
C LEU A 75 7.29 9.20 7.23
N ILE A 76 7.47 7.89 7.43
CA ILE A 76 8.74 7.28 7.82
C ILE A 76 9.20 6.41 6.65
N ILE A 77 10.29 6.80 5.99
CA ILE A 77 10.79 6.10 4.81
C ILE A 77 12.05 5.33 5.19
N LEU A 78 11.98 4.00 5.12
CA LEU A 78 13.15 3.15 5.36
C LEU A 78 13.89 2.91 4.06
N SER A 79 15.19 3.17 4.08
CA SER A 79 16.10 3.00 2.95
C SER A 79 17.44 2.51 3.45
N ARG A 80 18.15 1.69 2.68
CA ARG A 80 19.55 1.33 2.97
C ARG A 80 20.51 2.50 2.75
N ASN A 81 20.13 3.44 1.89
CA ASN A 81 20.87 4.66 1.63
C ASN A 81 20.00 5.86 2.01
N ALA A 82 20.17 6.35 3.23
CA ALA A 82 19.42 7.50 3.73
C ALA A 82 19.89 8.84 3.13
N GLY A 83 21.16 8.93 2.68
CA GLY A 83 21.67 10.12 1.99
C GLY A 83 20.94 10.41 0.68
N GLY A 84 20.40 9.35 0.06
CA GLY A 84 19.57 9.42 -1.12
C GLY A 84 20.31 9.96 -2.34
N THR A 85 19.63 9.95 -3.49
CA THR A 85 20.11 10.59 -4.73
C THR A 85 19.57 12.02 -4.83
N LYS A 86 20.08 12.84 -5.76
CA LYS A 86 19.45 14.15 -6.10
C LYS A 86 17.95 14.00 -6.36
N GLY A 87 17.54 12.95 -7.08
CA GLY A 87 16.13 12.64 -7.34
C GLY A 87 15.33 12.20 -6.10
N SER A 88 15.99 11.73 -5.04
CA SER A 88 15.35 11.43 -3.75
C SER A 88 15.11 12.70 -2.96
N GLN A 89 16.09 13.62 -2.91
CA GLN A 89 15.94 14.92 -2.25
C GLN A 89 14.86 15.77 -2.90
N GLN A 90 14.79 15.80 -4.23
CA GLN A 90 13.69 16.47 -4.96
C GLN A 90 12.32 15.88 -4.61
N PHE A 91 12.23 14.57 -4.40
CA PHE A 91 10.98 13.92 -4.03
C PHE A 91 10.55 14.28 -2.60
N LEU A 92 11.47 14.23 -1.64
CA LEU A 92 11.22 14.64 -0.25
C LEU A 92 10.76 16.10 -0.17
N ASN A 93 11.41 17.00 -0.91
CA ASN A 93 11.01 18.40 -0.99
C ASN A 93 9.58 18.59 -1.55
N LYS A 94 9.16 17.74 -2.50
CA LYS A 94 7.77 17.76 -3.00
C LYS A 94 6.77 17.34 -1.93
N LEU A 95 7.09 16.29 -1.14
CA LEU A 95 6.25 15.86 -0.02
C LEU A 95 6.13 16.95 1.05
N TYR A 96 7.26 17.58 1.39
CA TYR A 96 7.29 18.70 2.34
C TYR A 96 6.43 19.88 1.89
N ARG A 97 6.57 20.31 0.63
CA ARG A 97 5.73 21.38 0.05
C ARG A 97 4.24 21.03 -0.01
N ALA A 98 3.91 19.75 -0.08
CA ALA A 98 2.54 19.26 0.00
C ALA A 98 2.03 19.11 1.45
N GLY A 99 2.81 19.57 2.45
CA GLY A 99 2.40 19.64 3.84
C GLY A 99 2.62 18.34 4.63
N CYS A 100 3.58 17.51 4.21
CA CYS A 100 3.93 16.27 4.89
C CYS A 100 5.43 16.20 5.20
N ALA A 101 5.76 15.97 6.46
CA ALA A 101 7.12 15.70 6.90
C ALA A 101 7.49 14.23 6.57
N ALA A 102 8.56 14.03 5.81
CA ALA A 102 9.08 12.71 5.49
C ALA A 102 10.46 12.52 6.13
N THR A 103 10.53 11.64 7.13
CA THR A 103 11.78 11.27 7.79
C THR A 103 12.36 10.04 7.11
N VAL A 104 13.55 10.17 6.53
CA VAL A 104 14.27 9.03 5.94
C VAL A 104 15.20 8.44 6.98
N VAL A 105 15.08 7.14 7.22
CA VAL A 105 15.99 6.43 8.13
C VAL A 105 16.74 5.32 7.43
N SER A 106 18.05 5.30 7.71
CA SER A 106 18.95 4.25 7.28
C SER A 106 18.63 3.00 8.08
N CYS A 107 17.95 2.04 7.46
CA CYS A 107 17.62 0.78 8.08
C CYS A 107 17.63 -0.32 7.02
N ASP A 108 18.45 -1.34 7.26
CA ASP A 108 18.38 -2.58 6.49
C ASP A 108 17.45 -3.56 7.22
N VAL A 109 16.25 -3.73 6.67
CA VAL A 109 15.19 -4.58 7.22
C VAL A 109 15.52 -6.07 7.14
N SER A 110 16.67 -6.45 6.57
CA SER A 110 17.21 -7.81 6.66
C SER A 110 17.91 -8.10 7.99
N TYR A 111 18.10 -7.08 8.85
CA TYR A 111 18.69 -7.23 10.18
C TYR A 111 17.67 -6.88 11.27
N GLU A 112 17.19 -7.90 11.99
CA GLU A 112 16.26 -7.75 13.10
C GLU A 112 16.73 -6.72 14.16
N SER A 113 18.03 -6.68 14.46
CA SER A 113 18.60 -5.73 15.42
C SER A 113 18.41 -4.26 15.01
N GLN A 114 18.54 -3.95 13.71
CA GLN A 114 18.31 -2.60 13.19
C GLN A 114 16.84 -2.22 13.27
N VAL A 115 15.93 -3.15 12.94
CA VAL A 115 14.47 -2.92 13.06
C VAL A 115 14.07 -2.70 14.51
N LYS A 116 14.60 -3.50 15.45
CA LYS A 116 14.34 -3.32 16.89
C LYS A 116 14.83 -1.96 17.40
N ALA A 117 16.04 -1.56 17.02
CA ALA A 117 16.59 -0.27 17.39
C ALA A 117 15.74 0.89 16.86
N LEU A 118 15.32 0.81 15.59
CA LEU A 118 14.44 1.78 14.94
C LEU A 118 13.09 1.92 15.65
N MET A 119 12.45 0.80 15.98
CA MET A 119 11.13 0.84 16.63
C MET A 119 11.21 1.33 18.07
N LYS A 120 12.36 1.15 18.73
CA LYS A 120 12.62 1.74 20.06
C LYS A 120 12.79 3.26 20.00
N SER A 121 13.50 3.79 19.00
CA SER A 121 13.69 5.25 18.87
C SER A 121 12.39 5.99 18.56
N TYR A 122 11.49 5.39 17.78
CA TYR A 122 10.27 6.09 17.36
C TYR A 122 9.16 6.18 18.39
N LYS A 123 9.15 5.32 19.42
CA LYS A 123 8.16 5.44 20.51
C LYS A 123 8.27 6.76 21.28
N ALA A 124 9.34 7.55 21.11
CA ALA A 124 9.60 8.77 21.87
C ALA A 124 9.44 10.09 21.08
N GLU A 125 9.55 10.09 19.75
CA GLU A 125 9.78 11.34 18.97
C GLU A 125 8.77 11.61 17.85
N LEU A 126 7.96 10.64 17.43
CA LEU A 126 7.02 10.77 16.32
C LEU A 126 5.59 10.39 16.70
N PRO A 127 4.58 10.84 15.92
CA PRO A 127 3.22 10.33 16.05
C PRO A 127 3.15 8.80 15.94
N PRO A 128 2.12 8.16 16.52
CA PRO A 128 1.96 6.70 16.45
C PRO A 128 1.97 6.20 15.00
N ILE A 129 2.67 5.09 14.75
CA ILE A 129 2.65 4.44 13.45
C ILE A 129 1.31 3.74 13.29
N ARG A 130 0.52 4.11 12.27
CA ARG A 130 -0.79 3.53 11.97
C ARG A 130 -0.83 2.70 10.70
N GLY A 131 0.20 2.78 9.87
CA GLY A 131 0.21 2.03 8.63
C GLY A 131 1.61 1.72 8.13
N VAL A 132 1.74 0.54 7.53
CA VAL A 132 3.01 0.03 7.00
C VAL A 132 2.84 -0.45 5.56
N ILE A 133 3.79 -0.10 4.70
CA ILE A 133 4.01 -0.75 3.41
C ILE A 133 5.38 -1.42 3.40
N TYR A 134 5.39 -2.75 3.39
CA TYR A 134 6.59 -3.59 3.27
C TYR A 134 6.98 -3.76 1.80
N ALA A 135 7.48 -2.70 1.17
CA ALA A 135 7.89 -2.70 -0.25
C ALA A 135 9.40 -2.94 -0.45
N ASP A 136 10.03 -3.79 0.35
CA ASP A 136 11.40 -4.25 0.03
C ASP A 136 11.36 -5.22 -1.16
N MET A 137 11.81 -4.74 -2.32
CA MET A 137 11.74 -5.47 -3.60
C MET A 137 13.09 -6.02 -4.08
N VAL A 138 14.17 -5.88 -3.31
CA VAL A 138 15.51 -6.24 -3.80
C VAL A 138 15.80 -7.73 -3.61
N LEU A 139 16.32 -8.37 -4.66
CA LEU A 139 16.46 -9.82 -4.77
C LEU A 139 17.88 -10.25 -5.13
N GLU A 140 18.68 -10.51 -4.10
CA GLU A 140 19.93 -11.27 -4.20
C GLU A 140 19.69 -12.68 -3.62
N MET A 141 19.91 -13.74 -4.40
CA MET A 141 19.66 -15.14 -3.96
C MET A 141 20.36 -15.50 -2.64
N ARG A 142 21.54 -14.92 -2.40
CA ARG A 142 22.32 -15.17 -1.18
C ARG A 142 21.71 -14.58 0.09
N GLN A 143 20.75 -13.65 -0.04
CA GLN A 143 20.16 -12.94 1.10
C GLN A 143 18.78 -13.46 1.50
N PHE A 144 18.29 -14.55 0.90
CA PHE A 144 16.93 -15.08 1.15
C PHE A 144 16.68 -15.43 2.62
N ALA A 145 17.46 -16.34 3.19
CA ALA A 145 17.22 -16.83 4.55
C ALA A 145 17.34 -15.73 5.64
N PRO A 146 18.35 -14.84 5.62
CA PRO A 146 18.43 -13.72 6.57
C PRO A 146 17.23 -12.76 6.43
N ARG A 147 16.83 -12.43 5.19
CA ARG A 147 15.70 -11.53 4.92
C ARG A 147 14.38 -12.10 5.42
N PHE A 148 14.14 -13.39 5.24
CA PHE A 148 12.93 -14.04 5.74
C PHE A 148 12.84 -13.99 7.27
N ARG A 149 13.95 -14.23 7.97
CA ARG A 149 13.99 -14.12 9.44
C ARG A 149 13.71 -12.70 9.91
N ALA A 150 14.29 -11.70 9.26
CA ALA A 150 14.10 -10.31 9.67
C ALA A 150 12.72 -9.74 9.28
N ALA A 151 12.13 -10.21 8.17
CA ALA A 151 10.73 -9.95 7.85
C ALA A 151 9.80 -10.53 8.92
N GLY A 152 10.13 -11.72 9.46
CA GLY A 152 9.50 -12.30 10.64
C GLY A 152 9.62 -11.42 11.88
N ALA A 153 10.79 -10.83 12.13
CA ALA A 153 10.96 -9.90 13.26
C ALA A 153 10.12 -8.62 13.13
N PHE A 154 9.86 -8.16 11.89
CA PHE A 154 8.98 -7.03 11.64
C PHE A 154 7.53 -7.31 12.07
N ILE A 155 7.12 -8.61 12.10
CA ILE A 155 5.76 -9.03 12.46
C ILE A 155 5.36 -8.47 13.83
N HIS A 156 6.22 -8.53 14.83
CA HIS A 156 5.81 -8.15 16.19
C HIS A 156 6.06 -6.69 16.53
N LEU A 157 6.92 -6.02 15.76
CA LEU A 157 7.43 -4.71 16.16
C LEU A 157 6.52 -3.55 15.75
N ALA A 158 5.66 -3.75 14.75
CA ALA A 158 4.74 -2.73 14.25
C ALA A 158 3.30 -2.86 14.81
N ASP A 159 2.97 -3.89 15.59
CA ASP A 159 1.59 -4.23 15.94
C ASP A 159 1.01 -3.53 17.17
N HIS A 160 1.07 -2.21 17.17
CA HIS A 160 0.24 -1.44 18.08
C HIS A 160 -0.75 -0.62 17.24
N ASP A 161 -1.96 -1.15 17.10
CA ASP A 161 -3.13 -0.39 16.61
C ASP A 161 -2.97 0.12 15.15
N LEU A 162 -2.38 -0.72 14.28
CA LEU A 162 -2.26 -0.44 12.84
C LEU A 162 -3.62 -0.51 12.14
N ASP A 163 -3.93 0.54 11.38
CA ASP A 163 -5.04 0.58 10.44
C ASP A 163 -4.76 -0.34 9.22
N PHE A 164 -3.49 -0.51 8.80
CA PHE A 164 -3.11 -1.41 7.71
C PHE A 164 -1.65 -1.85 7.74
N PHE A 165 -1.40 -3.01 7.13
CA PHE A 165 -0.06 -3.50 6.81
C PHE A 165 -0.12 -4.15 5.42
N ILE A 166 0.52 -3.53 4.43
CA ILE A 166 0.44 -3.95 3.03
C ILE A 166 1.79 -4.52 2.60
N ILE A 167 1.77 -5.69 1.99
CA ILE A 167 2.93 -6.37 1.44
C ILE A 167 2.74 -6.47 -0.09
N PRO A 168 3.38 -5.60 -0.88
CA PRO A 168 3.42 -5.77 -2.33
C PRO A 168 4.16 -7.06 -2.68
N SER A 169 3.39 -8.09 -3.05
CA SER A 169 3.85 -9.35 -3.62
C SER A 169 3.84 -9.23 -5.16
N SER A 170 3.86 -10.35 -5.86
CA SER A 170 3.76 -10.37 -7.31
C SER A 170 3.05 -11.61 -7.81
N LEU A 171 2.31 -11.45 -8.90
CA LEU A 171 1.68 -12.54 -9.63
C LEU A 171 2.67 -13.67 -10.00
N VAL A 172 3.94 -13.34 -10.23
CA VAL A 172 5.00 -14.35 -10.49
C VAL A 172 5.21 -15.29 -9.31
N GLY A 173 4.92 -14.86 -8.08
CA GLY A 173 4.92 -15.71 -6.88
C GLY A 173 3.85 -16.81 -6.89
N VAL A 174 2.79 -16.63 -7.69
CA VAL A 174 1.68 -17.57 -7.84
C VAL A 174 1.82 -18.37 -9.14
N SER A 175 2.08 -17.69 -10.27
CA SER A 175 2.14 -18.33 -11.59
C SER A 175 3.49 -18.98 -11.89
N GLY A 176 4.55 -18.55 -11.21
CA GLY A 176 5.93 -18.81 -11.61
C GLY A 176 6.34 -18.03 -12.87
N SER A 177 7.64 -17.98 -13.12
CA SER A 177 8.21 -17.49 -14.38
C SER A 177 9.60 -18.10 -14.60
N ALA A 178 9.92 -18.44 -15.86
CA ALA A 178 11.20 -18.99 -16.24
C ALA A 178 12.33 -18.04 -15.85
N SER A 179 13.44 -18.57 -15.30
CA SER A 179 14.59 -17.80 -14.79
C SER A 179 14.32 -16.87 -13.60
N GLN A 180 13.12 -16.90 -13.00
CA GLN A 180 12.73 -16.05 -11.88
C GLN A 180 12.40 -16.85 -10.60
N ALA A 181 13.14 -17.93 -10.34
CA ALA A 181 12.93 -18.76 -9.16
C ALA A 181 13.10 -17.96 -7.85
N ASN A 182 14.05 -17.03 -7.83
CA ASN A 182 14.23 -16.08 -6.73
C ASN A 182 12.98 -15.18 -6.57
N TYR A 183 12.52 -14.56 -7.66
CA TYR A 183 11.39 -13.65 -7.61
C TYR A 183 10.09 -14.37 -7.18
N THR A 184 9.88 -15.59 -7.68
CA THR A 184 8.78 -16.49 -7.31
C THR A 184 8.80 -16.79 -5.82
N ALA A 185 9.93 -17.29 -5.30
CA ALA A 185 10.08 -17.63 -3.88
C ALA A 185 9.85 -16.43 -2.95
N LYS A 186 10.24 -15.22 -3.36
CA LYS A 186 9.94 -14.00 -2.60
C LYS A 186 8.44 -13.72 -2.55
N GLY A 187 7.75 -13.75 -3.69
CA GLY A 187 6.30 -13.50 -3.72
C GLY A 187 5.56 -14.49 -2.83
N THR A 188 5.82 -15.79 -3.01
CA THR A 188 5.22 -16.85 -2.18
C THR A 188 5.50 -16.65 -0.69
N PHE A 189 6.71 -16.22 -0.31
CA PHE A 189 7.01 -15.90 1.08
C PHE A 189 6.23 -14.68 1.58
N GLN A 190 6.10 -13.62 0.78
CA GLN A 190 5.34 -12.43 1.15
C GLN A 190 3.87 -12.75 1.40
N ASP A 191 3.29 -13.68 0.63
CA ASP A 191 1.92 -14.17 0.83
C ASP A 191 1.81 -15.03 2.09
N ALA A 192 2.77 -15.92 2.31
CA ALA A 192 2.84 -16.72 3.54
C ALA A 192 3.02 -15.84 4.79
N LEU A 193 3.81 -14.76 4.69
CA LEU A 193 4.02 -13.79 5.76
C LEU A 193 2.72 -13.05 6.10
N ALA A 194 1.98 -12.59 5.08
CA ALA A 194 0.68 -11.96 5.31
C ALA A 194 -0.32 -12.94 5.94
N LYS A 195 -0.33 -14.21 5.51
CA LYS A 195 -1.15 -15.27 6.12
C LYS A 195 -0.79 -15.49 7.58
N HIS A 196 0.49 -15.66 7.88
CA HIS A 196 0.97 -15.90 9.23
C HIS A 196 0.64 -14.72 10.18
N ARG A 197 0.81 -13.47 9.74
CA ARG A 197 0.36 -12.29 10.52
C ARG A 197 -1.12 -12.37 10.89
N ARG A 198 -1.99 -12.73 9.94
CA ARG A 198 -3.43 -12.85 10.19
C ARG A 198 -3.77 -14.01 11.13
N GLU A 199 -3.01 -15.11 11.10
CA GLU A 199 -3.16 -16.23 12.04
C GLU A 199 -2.81 -15.79 13.47
N GLU A 200 -1.87 -14.86 13.63
CA GLU A 200 -1.54 -14.20 14.91
C GLU A 200 -2.47 -13.03 15.26
N HIS A 201 -3.59 -12.86 14.56
CA HIS A 201 -4.56 -11.75 14.73
C HIS A 201 -4.00 -10.34 14.46
N LEU A 202 -2.96 -10.25 13.65
CA LEU A 202 -2.31 -9.00 13.28
C LEU A 202 -2.77 -8.53 11.90
N THR A 203 -2.86 -7.20 11.71
CA THR A 203 -3.30 -6.62 10.44
C THR A 203 -2.28 -6.96 9.35
N ALA A 204 -2.73 -7.55 8.22
CA ALA A 204 -1.90 -7.79 7.03
C ALA A 204 -2.70 -8.12 5.76
N VAL A 205 -2.26 -7.54 4.65
CA VAL A 205 -2.68 -7.94 3.30
C VAL A 205 -1.47 -8.04 2.38
N SER A 206 -1.35 -9.14 1.64
CA SER A 206 -0.45 -9.21 0.49
C SER A 206 -1.23 -8.91 -0.78
N ILE A 207 -0.56 -8.28 -1.75
CA ILE A 207 -1.16 -7.94 -3.04
C ILE A 207 -0.23 -8.44 -4.14
N ASP A 208 -0.68 -9.43 -4.91
CA ASP A 208 0.05 -9.95 -6.06
C ASP A 208 -0.02 -8.98 -7.23
N LEU A 209 0.95 -8.09 -7.29
CA LEU A 209 1.03 -7.11 -8.36
C LEU A 209 1.45 -7.78 -9.68
N GLY A 210 0.71 -7.43 -10.75
CA GLY A 210 1.16 -7.65 -12.11
C GLY A 210 2.32 -6.72 -12.49
N MET A 211 2.67 -6.73 -13.78
CA MET A 211 3.77 -5.89 -14.28
C MET A 211 3.47 -4.40 -14.09
N ALA A 212 4.37 -3.69 -13.40
CA ALA A 212 4.28 -2.24 -13.25
C ALA A 212 4.79 -1.55 -14.53
N THR A 213 3.89 -0.92 -15.28
CA THR A 213 4.18 -0.33 -16.60
C THR A 213 4.59 1.14 -16.54
N SER A 214 4.32 1.83 -15.44
CA SER A 214 4.56 3.28 -15.29
C SER A 214 5.63 3.65 -14.26
N VAL A 215 6.03 2.70 -13.40
CA VAL A 215 7.06 2.86 -12.35
C VAL A 215 7.76 1.52 -12.06
N GLY A 216 8.98 1.55 -11.53
CA GLY A 216 9.71 0.34 -11.11
C GLY A 216 10.84 -0.08 -12.05
N ASP A 217 11.44 -1.24 -11.77
CA ASP A 217 12.66 -1.72 -12.44
C ASP A 217 12.46 -1.95 -13.95
N VAL A 218 11.24 -2.35 -14.36
CA VAL A 218 10.85 -2.54 -15.77
C VAL A 218 10.96 -1.25 -16.58
N VAL A 219 10.63 -0.10 -15.97
CA VAL A 219 10.75 1.23 -16.61
C VAL A 219 12.20 1.72 -16.59
N GLN A 220 12.97 1.34 -15.57
CA GLN A 220 14.38 1.71 -15.43
C GLN A 220 15.30 0.83 -16.30
N ASN A 221 14.82 -0.34 -16.73
CA ASN A 221 15.60 -1.35 -17.43
C ASN A 221 14.76 -1.98 -18.56
N LYS A 222 14.78 -1.36 -19.75
CA LYS A 222 13.92 -1.71 -20.90
C LYS A 222 14.00 -3.20 -21.31
N GLY A 223 15.14 -3.85 -21.12
CA GLY A 223 15.32 -5.27 -21.44
C GLY A 223 14.59 -6.25 -20.51
N VAL A 224 14.01 -5.79 -19.39
CA VAL A 224 13.21 -6.63 -18.48
C VAL A 224 11.78 -6.79 -19.00
N ALA A 225 11.23 -5.76 -19.67
CA ALA A 225 9.89 -5.82 -20.25
C ALA A 225 9.78 -6.91 -21.33
N GLU A 226 10.80 -7.01 -22.20
CA GLU A 226 10.86 -7.97 -23.32
C GLU A 226 11.02 -9.43 -22.86
N ARG A 227 11.45 -9.68 -21.62
CA ARG A 227 11.61 -11.04 -21.06
C ARG A 227 10.39 -11.52 -20.27
N LEU A 228 9.40 -10.65 -20.07
CA LEU A 228 8.22 -10.88 -19.25
C LEU A 228 6.93 -11.06 -20.07
N THR A 229 7.01 -10.86 -21.39
CA THR A 229 5.97 -11.14 -22.38
C THR A 229 6.31 -12.42 -23.14
#